data_AF-A0A1T5KEB9-F1
#
_entry.id   AF-A0A1T5KEB9-F1
#
_cell.length_a   1.000
_cell.length_b   1.000
_cell.length_c   1.000
_cell.angle_alpha   90.00
_cell.angle_beta   90.00
_cell.angle_gamma   90.00
#
_symmetry.space_group_name_H-M   'P 1'
#
loop_
_entity.id
_entity.type
_entity.pdbx_description
1 polymer ?
#
loop_
_entity_poly.entity_id
_entity_poly.type
_entity_poly.pdbx_seq_one_letter_code
_entity_poly.pdbx_strand_id
1 'polypeptide(L)'
;MAKYIRAVPERKDMLKKSELKVNLDIGDRVSVKYKEKGRHGKKEVKGKVILNDMKHPYFQIHTGHVRKSFLKVDVVIGAIEVKRIS
;
A
#
# COMPACT_ATOMS: atom_id res chain seq x y z
N MET A 1 6.91 24.95 -11.62
CA MET A 1 5.93 24.29 -12.52
C MET A 1 5.56 22.92 -11.93
N ALA A 2 4.53 22.83 -11.09
CA ALA A 2 4.09 21.55 -10.53
C ALA A 2 3.43 20.72 -11.63
N LYS A 3 4.11 19.67 -12.11
CA LYS A 3 3.52 18.71 -13.06
C LYS A 3 2.49 17.87 -12.31
N TYR A 4 1.23 18.29 -12.37
CA TYR A 4 0.11 17.41 -12.08
C TYR A 4 0.23 16.19 -13.00
N ILE A 5 0.53 15.04 -12.41
CA ILE A 5 0.51 13.76 -13.11
C ILE A 5 -0.95 13.57 -13.54
N ARG A 6 -1.22 13.70 -14.85
CA ARG A 6 -2.50 13.33 -15.47
C ARG A 6 -2.95 12.04 -14.82
N ALA A 7 -4.08 12.08 -14.13
CA ALA A 7 -4.77 10.86 -13.72
C ALA A 7 -5.13 10.13 -15.02
N VAL A 8 -4.29 9.16 -15.39
CA VAL A 8 -4.50 8.28 -16.55
C VAL A 8 -5.90 7.70 -16.39
N PRO A 9 -6.80 7.81 -17.37
CA PRO A 9 -8.16 7.29 -17.27
C PRO A 9 -8.20 5.83 -16.80
N GLU A 10 -7.23 5.03 -17.25
CA GLU A 10 -7.01 3.64 -16.85
C GLU A 10 -6.80 3.46 -15.34
N ARG A 11 -6.18 4.42 -14.63
CA ARG A 11 -6.03 4.37 -13.17
C ARG A 11 -7.35 4.60 -12.45
N LYS A 12 -8.26 5.37 -13.04
CA LYS A 12 -9.59 5.65 -12.47
C LYS A 12 -10.53 4.46 -12.69
N ASP A 13 -10.41 3.78 -13.83
CA ASP A 13 -11.10 2.51 -14.13
C ASP A 13 -10.55 1.34 -13.31
N MET A 14 -9.23 1.26 -13.08
CA MET A 14 -8.65 0.30 -12.14
C MET A 14 -9.05 0.60 -10.70
N LEU A 15 -9.23 1.87 -10.31
CA LEU A 15 -9.78 2.24 -9.00
C LEU A 15 -11.25 1.81 -8.84
N LYS A 16 -12.04 1.86 -9.92
CA LYS A 16 -13.47 1.45 -9.94
C LYS A 16 -13.65 -0.07 -10.00
N LYS A 17 -12.82 -0.79 -10.77
CA LYS A 17 -12.75 -2.26 -10.72
C LYS A 17 -12.12 -2.77 -9.44
N SER A 18 -11.41 -1.90 -8.74
CA SER A 18 -10.93 -2.19 -7.42
C SER A 18 -11.96 -1.80 -6.35
N GLU A 19 -12.87 -2.72 -6.07
CA GLU A 19 -12.92 -3.19 -4.69
C GLU A 19 -11.52 -3.71 -4.33
N LEU A 20 -10.56 -2.81 -4.11
CA LEU A 20 -9.17 -3.10 -3.79
C LEU A 20 -9.14 -3.56 -2.33
N LYS A 21 -9.83 -4.67 -2.06
CA LYS A 21 -9.72 -5.43 -0.82
C LYS A 21 -8.34 -6.07 -0.85
N VAL A 22 -7.32 -5.27 -0.52
CA VAL A 22 -6.21 -5.82 0.24
C VAL A 22 -6.88 -6.34 1.51
N ASN A 23 -7.08 -7.66 1.56
CA ASN A 23 -7.86 -8.33 2.59
C ASN A 23 -7.06 -8.32 3.90
N LEU A 24 -7.01 -7.13 4.49
CA LEU A 24 -6.28 -6.79 5.69
C LEU A 24 -7.26 -6.14 6.65
N ASP A 25 -7.32 -6.64 7.86
CA ASP A 25 -8.18 -6.09 8.88
C ASP A 25 -7.36 -5.17 9.77
N ILE A 26 -8.00 -4.13 10.30
CA ILE A 26 -7.38 -3.30 11.34
C ILE A 26 -7.10 -4.23 12.52
N GLY A 27 -5.84 -4.31 12.93
CA GLY A 27 -5.41 -5.30 13.92
C GLY A 27 -4.39 -6.30 13.40
N ASP A 28 -4.42 -6.59 12.10
CA ASP A 28 -3.55 -7.59 11.48
C ASP A 28 -2.08 -7.23 11.63
N ARG A 29 -1.25 -8.24 11.86
CA ARG A 29 0.20 -8.12 11.67
C ARG A 29 0.54 -8.51 10.24
N VAL A 30 1.28 -7.63 9.55
CA VAL A 30 1.66 -7.82 8.15
C VAL A 30 3.14 -7.53 7.95
N SER A 31 3.72 -8.20 6.95
CA SER A 31 4.99 -7.87 6.34
C SER A 31 4.76 -7.25 4.95
N VAL A 32 5.30 -6.06 4.72
CA VAL A 32 5.24 -5.34 3.45
C VAL A 32 6.64 -5.30 2.84
N LYS A 33 6.80 -5.96 1.70
CA LYS A 33 8.01 -5.91 0.88
C LYS A 33 7.84 -4.91 -0.25
N TYR A 34 8.76 -3.97 -0.39
CA TYR A 34 8.71 -2.94 -1.43
C TYR A 34 10.11 -2.61 -1.95
N LYS A 35 10.20 -2.17 -3.21
CA LYS A 35 11.44 -1.60 -3.77
C LYS A 35 11.45 -0.10 -3.53
N GLU A 36 12.44 0.40 -2.80
CA GLU A 36 12.61 1.84 -2.58
C GLU A 36 13.29 2.47 -3.81
N LYS A 37 12.67 3.49 -4.42
CA LYS A 37 13.25 4.18 -5.57
C LYS A 37 14.63 4.75 -5.22
N GLY A 38 15.64 4.41 -6.03
CA GLY A 38 17.01 4.90 -5.85
C GLY A 38 17.90 4.05 -4.93
N ARG A 39 17.41 2.94 -4.37
CA ARG A 39 18.25 1.97 -3.63
C ARG A 39 18.23 0.61 -4.32
N HIS A 40 19.41 0.02 -4.48
CA HIS A 40 19.54 -1.39 -4.88
C HIS A 40 19.17 -2.27 -3.68
N GLY A 41 17.89 -2.66 -3.58
CA GLY A 41 17.44 -3.62 -2.57
C GLY A 41 15.93 -3.64 -2.37
N LYS A 42 15.38 -4.84 -2.10
CA LYS A 42 14.02 -4.98 -1.57
C LYS A 42 14.05 -4.65 -0.08
N LYS A 43 13.23 -3.71 0.37
CA LYS A 43 13.01 -3.47 1.79
C LYS A 43 11.80 -4.26 2.27
N GLU A 44 11.88 -4.77 3.48
CA GLU A 44 10.78 -5.43 4.17
C GLU A 44 10.48 -4.66 5.44
N VAL A 45 9.22 -4.38 5.71
CA VAL A 45 8.78 -3.78 6.97
C VAL A 45 7.64 -4.60 7.56
N LYS A 46 7.70 -4.84 8.87
CA LYS A 46 6.68 -5.56 9.61
C LYS A 46 5.95 -4.60 10.53
N GLY A 47 4.63 -4.72 10.61
CA GLY A 47 3.83 -3.83 11.43
C GLY A 47 2.40 -4.28 11.58
N LYS A 48 1.69 -3.59 12.47
CA LYS A 48 0.26 -3.79 12.71
C LYS A 48 -0.55 -2.85 11.83
N VAL A 49 -1.54 -3.34 11.10
CA VAL A 49 -2.47 -2.52 10.34
C VAL A 49 -3.28 -1.68 11.31
N ILE A 50 -3.20 -0.36 11.17
CA ILE A 50 -3.91 0.62 12.01
C ILE A 50 -4.98 1.39 11.23
N LEU A 51 -4.93 1.34 9.89
CA LEU A 51 -5.91 1.96 9.02
C LEU A 51 -6.02 1.13 7.74
N ASN A 52 -7.22 0.63 7.44
CA ASN A 52 -7.56 0.11 6.13
C ASN A 52 -9.03 0.41 5.86
N ASP A 53 -9.32 1.50 5.16
CA ASP A 53 -10.69 1.94 4.88
C ASP A 53 -10.94 2.01 3.37
N MET A 54 -12.18 1.81 2.93
CA MET A 54 -12.55 1.88 1.52
C MET A 54 -12.53 3.32 0.97
N LYS A 55 -12.69 4.33 1.83
CA LYS A 55 -12.59 5.75 1.47
C LYS A 55 -11.15 6.18 1.17
N HIS A 56 -10.16 5.45 1.69
CA HIS A 56 -8.75 5.79 1.53
C HIS A 56 -8.09 4.85 0.51
N PRO A 57 -7.38 5.39 -0.50
CA PRO A 57 -6.66 4.59 -1.49
C PRO A 57 -5.37 3.95 -0.93
N TYR A 58 -5.19 3.95 0.39
CA TYR A 58 -4.02 3.47 1.10
C TYR A 58 -4.40 2.71 2.36
N PHE A 59 -3.49 1.89 2.86
CA PHE A 59 -3.53 1.33 4.20
C PHE A 59 -2.32 1.83 5.00
N GLN A 60 -2.43 1.84 6.31
CA GLN A 60 -1.36 2.28 7.20
C GLN A 60 -1.01 1.18 8.18
N ILE A 61 0.29 0.97 8.35
CA ILE A 61 0.84 0.05 9.34
C ILE A 61 1.65 0.82 10.38
N HIS A 62 1.64 0.33 11.61
CA HIS A 62 2.49 0.79 12.68
C HIS A 62 3.61 -0.22 12.92
N THR A 63 4.86 0.20 12.71
CA THR A 63 6.05 -0.67 12.83
C THR A 63 6.74 -0.51 14.19
N GLY A 64 5.99 -0.18 15.24
CA GLY A 64 6.49 0.08 16.60
C GLY A 64 7.02 1.50 16.82
N HIS A 65 7.87 2.01 15.93
CA HIS A 65 8.46 3.36 16.07
C HIS A 65 7.83 4.41 15.16
N VAL A 66 7.32 3.99 14.00
CA VAL A 66 6.78 4.89 12.99
C VAL A 66 5.50 4.32 12.39
N ARG A 67 4.68 5.21 11.84
CA ARG A 67 3.55 4.81 11.00
C ARG A 67 3.97 4.93 9.54
N LYS A 68 3.73 3.89 8.75
CA LYS A 68 3.99 3.89 7.30
C LYS A 68 2.69 3.69 6.54
N SER A 69 2.48 4.53 5.53
CA SER A 69 1.33 4.45 4.63
C SER A 69 1.76 3.84 3.30
N PHE A 70 0.94 2.94 2.77
CA PHE A 70 1.17 2.23 1.52
C PHE A 70 -0.07 2.34 0.64
N LEU A 71 0.11 2.75 -0.62
CA LEU A 71 -1.00 2.85 -1.55
C LEU A 71 -1.48 1.45 -1.93
N LYS A 72 -2.79 1.23 -1.95
CA LYS A 72 -3.40 -0.04 -2.37
C LYS A 72 -3.09 -0.32 -3.85
N VAL A 73 -3.03 0.72 -4.68
CA VAL A 73 -2.65 0.59 -6.10
C VAL A 73 -1.25 0.01 -6.28
N ASP A 74 -0.32 0.30 -5.37
CA ASP A 74 1.04 -0.25 -5.45
C ASP A 74 1.04 -1.77 -5.24
N VAL A 75 0.06 -2.31 -4.48
CA VAL A 75 -0.14 -3.76 -4.31
C VAL A 75 -0.63 -4.36 -5.63
N VAL A 76 -1.61 -3.71 -6.28
CA VAL A 76 -2.23 -4.20 -7.53
C VAL A 76 -1.24 -4.23 -8.67
N ILE A 77 -0.43 -3.18 -8.81
CA ILE A 77 0.59 -3.11 -9.87
C ILE A 77 1.83 -3.95 -9.55
N GLY A 78 1.84 -4.69 -8.42
CA GLY A 78 2.95 -5.55 -7.99
C GLY A 78 4.21 -4.81 -7.56
N ALA A 79 4.11 -3.50 -7.28
CA ALA A 79 5.23 -2.71 -6.76
C ALA A 79 5.53 -3.02 -5.29
N ILE A 80 4.49 -3.40 -4.54
CA ILE A 80 4.61 -3.88 -3.15
C ILE A 80 3.93 -5.23 -2.99
N GLU A 81 4.54 -6.09 -2.18
CA GLU A 81 4.00 -7.39 -1.78
C GLU A 81 3.64 -7.33 -0.30
N VAL A 82 2.42 -7.73 0.06
CA VAL A 82 1.95 -7.72 1.45
C VAL A 82 1.60 -9.14 1.87
N LYS A 83 2.10 -9.57 3.03
CA LYS A 83 1.85 -10.89 3.62
C LYS A 83 1.38 -10.74 5.06
N ARG A 84 0.27 -11.40 5.42
CA ARG A 84 -0.16 -11.51 6.83
C ARG A 84 0.81 -12.43 7.57
N ILE A 85 1.24 -12.03 8.76
CA ILE A 85 2.15 -12.77 9.63
C ILE A 85 1.43 -12.95 10.97
N SER A 86 0.84 -14.13 11.20
CA SER A 86 0.14 -14.44 12.47
C SER A 86 1.05 -14.29 13.68
#